data_AF-A0A5B7DPJ0-F1
#
_entry.id   AF-A0A5B7DPJ0-F1
#
_cell.length_a   1.000
_cell.length_b   1.000
_cell.length_c   1.000
_cell.angle_alpha   90.00
_cell.angle_beta   90.00
_cell.angle_gamma   90.00
#
_symmetry.space_group_name_H-M   'P 1'
#
loop_
_entity.id
_entity.type
_entity.pdbx_description
1 polymer ?
#
loop_
_entity_poly.entity_id
_entity_poly.type
_entity_poly.pdbx_seq_one_letter_code
_entity_poly.pdbx_strand_id
1 'polypeptide(L)'
;MKEGIDTVFKIPRTKILKITFKESAAAKKSTEKGILGLHMSIPPHSIKIEEFTPITTCFKCYAIEDHTTAKCPKPKDYKICSECSSQNHTWKECDVNNKKCVNCDGDHRTIANKCPHRKRAIEEKRQQIKNSNSKSYSSATSRNTNTAPSNFTTTTPIIEKETTTKFMTCMMHAHLINSMNPGSYNDELNRALKLNNLPPVNLPVNPPSKHILNLTSEKQTHSTQENSQNTDSTPSQETLSQPQPIHPKQHISQEELEMPPLEKIQGRAIGFQIITKKSEGWPKETTLTLRNIKEGLDTGLYKFRYTNSTYTEQEIILYLLNNDIDLSNCWCTIEDSQFNKIRNGLHQEHTPPPNKVSKHKHRHRHASK
;
A
#
# COMPACT_ATOMS: atom_id res chain seq x y z
N MET A 1 -9.25 -13.59 22.57
CA MET A 1 -8.52 -13.47 21.29
C MET A 1 -9.38 -12.66 20.35
N LYS A 2 -8.84 -11.65 19.68
CA LYS A 2 -9.57 -10.93 18.63
C LYS A 2 -9.96 -11.94 17.54
N GLU A 3 -11.22 -11.87 17.13
CA GLU A 3 -11.80 -12.74 16.11
C GLU A 3 -10.93 -12.75 14.85
N GLY A 4 -10.66 -13.96 14.33
CA GLY A 4 -10.04 -14.14 13.02
C GLY A 4 -8.54 -14.43 12.98
N ILE A 5 -7.75 -14.29 14.05
CA ILE A 5 -6.35 -14.75 14.07
C ILE A 5 -6.31 -16.25 14.33
N ASP A 6 -5.58 -16.98 13.47
CA ASP A 6 -5.35 -18.42 13.60
C ASP A 6 -4.03 -18.69 14.33
N THR A 7 -2.91 -18.25 13.75
CA THR A 7 -1.57 -18.49 14.29
C THR A 7 -0.69 -17.26 14.19
N VAL A 8 0.21 -17.10 15.16
CA VAL A 8 1.25 -16.06 15.15
C VAL A 8 2.60 -16.75 15.30
N PHE A 9 3.46 -16.59 14.30
CA PHE A 9 4.77 -17.21 14.24
C PHE A 9 5.87 -16.15 14.12
N LYS A 10 6.78 -16.12 15.12
CA LYS A 10 7.97 -15.27 15.04
C LYS A 10 9.04 -15.97 14.22
N ILE A 11 9.42 -15.38 13.09
CA ILE A 11 10.53 -15.89 12.30
C ILE A 11 11.84 -15.66 13.09
N PRO A 12 12.62 -16.72 13.40
CA PRO A 12 13.87 -16.59 14.15
C PRO A 12 14.86 -15.64 13.46
N ARG A 13 15.66 -14.91 14.25
CA ARG A 13 16.73 -14.01 13.77
C ARG A 13 16.29 -12.87 12.83
N THR A 14 14.99 -12.61 12.71
CA THR A 14 14.47 -11.46 11.95
C THR A 14 13.63 -10.56 12.86
N LYS A 15 13.15 -9.42 12.37
CA LYS A 15 12.12 -8.59 13.03
C LYS A 15 10.69 -8.90 12.55
N ILE A 16 10.53 -9.95 11.73
CA ILE A 16 9.26 -10.27 11.06
C ILE A 16 8.41 -11.19 11.93
N LEU A 17 7.12 -10.88 12.02
CA LEU A 17 6.07 -11.75 12.57
C LEU A 17 5.18 -12.20 11.41
N LYS A 18 4.95 -13.51 11.31
CA LYS A 18 3.96 -14.08 10.40
C LYS A 18 2.67 -14.27 11.17
N ILE A 19 1.59 -13.66 10.69
CA ILE A 19 0.26 -13.76 11.29
C ILE A 19 -0.64 -14.43 10.26
N THR A 20 -1.18 -15.59 10.61
CA THR A 20 -2.16 -16.31 9.80
C THR A 20 -3.54 -15.97 10.32
N PHE A 21 -4.46 -15.63 9.42
CA PHE A 21 -5.85 -15.39 9.74
C PHE A 21 -6.70 -16.58 9.26
N LYS A 22 -7.80 -16.86 9.96
CA LYS A 22 -8.79 -17.88 9.55
C LYS A 22 -9.51 -17.47 8.27
N GLU A 23 -9.67 -16.17 8.06
CA GLU A 23 -10.41 -15.59 6.95
C GLU A 23 -9.56 -14.57 6.20
N SER A 24 -9.66 -14.58 4.87
CA SER A 24 -8.98 -13.61 4.00
C SER A 24 -9.46 -12.18 4.24
N ALA A 25 -10.74 -12.00 4.58
CA ALA A 25 -11.33 -10.71 4.91
C ALA A 25 -10.65 -10.07 6.15
N ALA A 26 -10.33 -10.87 7.17
CA ALA A 26 -9.63 -10.41 8.36
C ALA A 26 -8.20 -9.96 8.03
N ALA A 27 -7.47 -10.72 7.20
CA ALA A 27 -6.14 -10.33 6.74
C ALA A 27 -6.16 -8.99 5.97
N LYS A 28 -7.13 -8.81 5.06
CA LYS A 28 -7.30 -7.57 4.31
C LYS A 28 -7.62 -6.38 5.21
N LYS A 29 -8.58 -6.54 6.14
CA LYS A 29 -8.92 -5.51 7.14
C LYS A 29 -7.71 -5.13 8.00
N SER A 30 -6.87 -6.10 8.37
CA SER A 30 -5.63 -5.84 9.09
C SER A 30 -4.60 -5.07 8.27
N THR A 31 -4.51 -5.31 6.96
CA THR A 31 -3.62 -4.52 6.09
C THR A 31 -4.11 -3.10 5.85
N GLU A 32 -5.41 -2.85 5.95
CA GLU A 32 -6.01 -1.52 5.81
C GLU A 32 -5.98 -0.71 7.10
N LYS A 33 -6.27 -1.36 8.24
CA LYS A 33 -6.48 -0.68 9.54
C LYS A 33 -5.35 -0.88 10.55
N GLY A 34 -4.39 -1.77 10.26
CA GLY A 34 -3.37 -2.16 11.21
C GLY A 34 -3.83 -3.28 12.14
N ILE A 35 -2.96 -3.66 13.08
CA ILE A 35 -3.22 -4.68 14.08
C ILE A 35 -2.78 -4.15 15.44
N LEU A 36 -3.69 -4.13 16.41
CA LEU A 36 -3.33 -3.96 17.82
C LEU A 36 -3.19 -5.34 18.45
N GLY A 37 -1.96 -5.73 18.78
CA GLY A 37 -1.61 -7.02 19.38
C GLY A 37 -0.24 -6.95 20.08
N LEU A 38 0.03 -7.84 21.04
CA LEU A 38 1.29 -7.84 21.81
C LEU A 38 1.59 -6.51 22.53
N HIS A 39 0.56 -5.84 23.03
CA HIS A 39 0.65 -4.49 23.64
C HIS A 39 1.27 -3.43 22.72
N MET A 40 1.26 -3.66 21.40
CA MET A 40 1.76 -2.72 20.40
C MET A 40 0.73 -2.52 19.28
N SER A 41 0.66 -1.28 18.78
CA SER A 41 -0.06 -0.96 17.56
C SER A 41 0.88 -1.17 16.37
N ILE A 42 0.54 -2.11 15.49
CA ILE A 42 1.25 -2.36 14.23
C ILE A 42 0.50 -1.61 13.14
N PRO A 43 1.07 -0.53 12.58
CA PRO A 43 0.36 0.29 11.61
C PRO A 43 0.20 -0.43 10.25
N PRO A 44 -0.81 -0.07 9.44
CA PRO A 44 -1.10 -0.65 8.13
C PRO A 44 0.13 -0.82 7.23
N HIS A 45 0.95 0.23 7.09
CA HIS A 45 2.12 0.25 6.20
C HIS A 45 3.23 -0.74 6.62
N SER A 46 3.20 -1.24 7.87
CA SER A 46 4.12 -2.24 8.38
C SER A 46 3.63 -3.68 8.14
N ILE A 47 2.44 -3.85 7.57
CA ILE A 47 1.82 -5.15 7.31
C ILE A 47 1.81 -5.38 5.80
N LYS A 48 2.30 -6.55 5.37
CA LYS A 48 2.25 -6.98 3.97
C LYS A 48 1.60 -8.34 3.90
N ILE A 49 0.65 -8.51 2.97
CA ILE A 49 0.09 -9.82 2.66
C ILE A 49 1.20 -10.66 2.02
N GLU A 50 1.36 -11.89 2.49
CA GLU A 50 2.29 -12.84 1.87
C GLU A 50 1.73 -13.25 0.51
N GLU A 51 2.35 -12.75 -0.56
CA GLU A 51 1.99 -13.13 -1.93
C GLU A 51 2.52 -14.53 -2.24
N PHE A 52 1.59 -15.48 -2.43
CA PHE A 52 1.91 -16.79 -2.94
C PHE A 52 2.15 -16.71 -4.46
N THR A 53 3.38 -16.97 -4.88
CA THR A 53 3.74 -17.07 -6.31
C THR A 53 3.77 -18.56 -6.69
N PRO A 54 2.76 -19.08 -7.40
CA PRO A 54 2.71 -20.50 -7.74
C PRO A 54 3.81 -20.84 -8.74
N ILE A 55 4.77 -21.70 -8.37
CA ILE A 55 5.81 -22.18 -9.29
C ILE A 55 5.50 -23.60 -9.74
N THR A 56 5.36 -23.78 -11.05
CA THR A 56 5.25 -25.08 -11.70
C THR A 56 6.59 -25.78 -11.58
N THR A 57 6.60 -26.96 -10.97
CA THR A 57 7.79 -27.82 -10.90
C THR A 57 7.35 -29.23 -11.27
N CYS A 58 8.04 -29.84 -12.24
CA CYS A 58 7.80 -31.25 -12.56
C CYS A 58 8.30 -32.14 -11.42
N PHE A 59 7.45 -32.96 -10.81
CA PHE A 59 7.89 -33.83 -9.70
C PHE A 59 8.67 -35.08 -10.15
N LYS A 60 8.80 -35.29 -11.46
CA LYS A 60 9.53 -36.41 -12.03
C LYS A 60 10.99 -36.07 -12.37
N CYS A 61 11.24 -34.88 -12.91
CA CYS A 61 12.59 -34.42 -13.27
C CYS A 61 13.04 -33.12 -12.58
N TYR A 62 12.16 -32.48 -11.80
CA TYR A 62 12.39 -31.23 -11.09
C TYR A 62 12.70 -30.00 -11.97
N ALA A 63 12.37 -30.05 -13.26
CA ALA A 63 12.37 -28.88 -14.13
C ALA A 63 11.41 -27.79 -13.58
N ILE A 64 11.88 -26.54 -13.59
CA ILE A 64 11.17 -25.38 -13.03
C ILE A 64 10.55 -24.59 -14.18
N GLU A 65 9.26 -24.28 -14.09
CA GLU A 65 8.45 -23.52 -15.08
C GLU A 65 8.43 -24.07 -16.52
N ASP A 66 8.96 -25.28 -16.77
CA ASP A 66 9.00 -25.88 -18.11
C ASP A 66 7.76 -26.73 -18.42
N HIS A 67 7.48 -27.76 -17.60
CA HIS A 67 6.35 -28.66 -17.81
C HIS A 67 5.76 -29.20 -16.49
N THR A 68 4.55 -29.73 -16.58
CA THR A 68 3.89 -30.46 -15.47
C THR A 68 4.29 -31.93 -15.48
N THR A 69 4.13 -32.63 -14.34
CA THR A 69 4.48 -34.06 -14.21
C THR A 69 3.84 -34.94 -15.29
N ALA A 70 2.60 -34.63 -15.70
CA ALA A 70 1.89 -35.38 -16.74
C ALA A 70 2.51 -35.26 -18.14
N LYS A 71 3.18 -34.12 -18.42
CA LYS A 71 3.83 -33.83 -19.70
C LYS A 71 5.35 -33.99 -19.64
N CYS A 72 5.85 -34.79 -18.69
CA CYS A 72 7.28 -34.97 -18.52
C CYS A 72 7.88 -35.77 -19.69
N PRO A 73 8.93 -35.27 -20.38
CA PRO A 73 9.55 -35.96 -21.50
C PRO A 73 10.39 -37.16 -21.07
N LYS A 74 10.63 -37.34 -19.76
CA LYS A 74 11.41 -38.47 -19.24
C LYS A 74 10.60 -39.76 -19.27
N PRO A 75 11.22 -40.92 -19.56
CA PRO A 75 10.53 -42.22 -19.65
C PRO A 75 9.88 -42.58 -18.31
N LYS A 76 8.85 -43.44 -18.30
CA LYS A 76 8.07 -43.80 -17.10
C LYS A 76 8.94 -44.26 -15.92
N ASP A 77 9.99 -45.01 -16.21
CA ASP A 77 10.92 -45.56 -15.20
C ASP A 77 12.01 -44.58 -14.74
N TYR A 78 12.02 -43.36 -15.28
CA TYR A 78 12.96 -42.33 -14.83
C TYR A 78 12.63 -41.89 -13.41
N LYS A 79 13.57 -42.13 -12.50
CA LYS A 79 13.57 -41.62 -11.13
C LYS A 79 14.80 -40.75 -10.92
N ILE A 80 14.62 -39.68 -10.14
CA ILE A 80 15.72 -38.86 -9.66
C ILE A 80 15.42 -38.44 -8.23
N CYS A 81 16.44 -38.50 -7.38
CA CYS A 81 16.34 -38.14 -5.99
C CYS A 81 16.36 -36.62 -5.83
N SER A 82 15.35 -36.03 -5.16
CA SER A 82 15.31 -34.58 -4.88
C SER A 82 16.33 -34.12 -3.84
N GLU A 83 16.89 -35.07 -3.09
CA GLU A 83 17.84 -34.82 -2.00
C GLU A 83 19.28 -34.79 -2.51
N CYS A 84 19.68 -35.72 -3.38
CA CYS A 84 21.09 -35.91 -3.81
C CYS A 84 21.29 -35.90 -5.33
N SER A 85 20.25 -35.67 -6.12
CA SER A 85 20.28 -35.69 -7.61
C SER A 85 20.66 -37.03 -8.26
N SER A 86 20.75 -38.13 -7.50
CA SER A 86 21.02 -39.46 -8.06
C SER A 86 19.84 -39.98 -8.87
N GLN A 87 20.11 -40.63 -10.01
CA GLN A 87 19.09 -41.25 -10.87
C GLN A 87 18.75 -42.70 -10.45
N ASN A 88 19.40 -43.23 -9.42
CA ASN A 88 19.26 -44.64 -9.04
C ASN A 88 18.12 -44.90 -8.04
N HIS A 89 17.67 -43.86 -7.34
CA HIS A 89 16.72 -43.99 -6.23
C HIS A 89 15.84 -42.74 -6.11
N THR A 90 14.77 -42.84 -5.34
CA THR A 90 13.90 -41.69 -5.01
C THR A 90 14.29 -41.10 -3.65
N TRP A 91 13.75 -39.93 -3.29
CA TRP A 91 14.05 -39.29 -1.99
C TRP A 91 13.72 -40.15 -0.77
N LYS A 92 12.79 -41.11 -0.90
CA LYS A 92 12.41 -42.04 0.17
C LYS A 92 13.50 -43.08 0.48
N GLU A 93 14.35 -43.36 -0.50
CA GLU A 93 15.43 -44.35 -0.46
C GLU A 93 16.80 -43.67 -0.34
N CYS A 94 16.83 -42.38 0.03
CA CYS A 94 18.05 -41.58 0.02
C CYS A 94 18.70 -41.51 1.40
N ASP A 95 19.80 -42.22 1.57
CA ASP A 95 20.61 -42.19 2.81
C ASP A 95 21.71 -41.11 2.79
N VAL A 96 21.80 -40.34 1.70
CA VAL A 96 22.83 -39.31 1.56
C VAL A 96 22.49 -38.08 2.42
N ASN A 97 23.39 -37.75 3.34
CA ASN A 97 23.32 -36.55 4.17
C ASN A 97 23.63 -35.27 3.37
N ASN A 98 24.61 -35.34 2.46
CA ASN A 98 25.00 -34.23 1.60
C ASN A 98 23.92 -33.99 0.54
N LYS A 99 23.33 -32.79 0.55
CA LYS A 99 22.22 -32.48 -0.34
C LYS A 99 22.76 -31.89 -1.63
N LYS A 100 22.15 -32.26 -2.76
CA LYS A 100 22.54 -31.74 -4.07
C LYS A 100 21.29 -31.38 -4.86
N CYS A 101 21.33 -30.21 -5.49
CA CYS A 101 20.24 -29.71 -6.31
C CYS A 101 20.36 -30.20 -7.75
N VAL A 102 19.28 -30.69 -8.35
CA VAL A 102 19.26 -31.12 -9.76
C VAL A 102 19.47 -29.93 -10.72
N ASN A 103 19.01 -28.74 -10.35
CA ASN A 103 18.97 -27.59 -11.26
C ASN A 103 20.25 -26.73 -11.22
N CYS A 104 20.98 -26.69 -10.10
CA CYS A 104 22.15 -25.81 -9.94
C CYS A 104 23.38 -26.49 -9.33
N ASP A 105 23.31 -27.81 -9.09
CA ASP A 105 24.35 -28.61 -8.43
C ASP A 105 24.80 -28.11 -7.03
N GLY A 106 24.10 -27.16 -6.43
CA GLY A 106 24.43 -26.57 -5.13
C GLY A 106 24.11 -27.47 -3.94
N ASP A 107 24.72 -27.18 -2.79
CA ASP A 107 24.53 -27.93 -1.52
C ASP A 107 23.18 -27.64 -0.87
N HIS A 108 22.12 -28.15 -1.50
CA HIS A 108 20.75 -28.08 -1.02
C HIS A 108 19.82 -29.03 -1.76
N ARG A 109 18.69 -29.35 -1.11
CA ARG A 109 17.60 -30.09 -1.75
C ARG A 109 17.06 -29.31 -2.96
N THR A 110 16.58 -30.03 -3.96
CA THR A 110 16.13 -29.44 -5.24
C THR A 110 14.93 -28.50 -5.09
N ILE A 111 14.04 -28.75 -4.13
CA ILE A 111 12.83 -27.95 -3.87
C ILE A 111 13.13 -26.76 -2.95
N ALA A 112 14.35 -26.62 -2.42
CA ALA A 112 14.67 -25.59 -1.46
C ALA A 112 14.61 -24.17 -2.07
N ASN A 113 14.04 -23.21 -1.32
CA ASN A 113 14.01 -21.79 -1.71
C ASN A 113 15.40 -21.13 -1.74
N LYS A 114 16.47 -21.84 -1.37
CA LYS A 114 17.86 -21.37 -1.55
C LYS A 114 18.38 -21.52 -2.99
N CYS A 115 17.71 -22.30 -3.84
CA CYS A 115 18.14 -22.52 -5.23
C CYS A 115 18.10 -21.22 -6.07
N PRO A 116 19.19 -20.85 -6.77
CA PRO A 116 19.23 -19.66 -7.62
C PRO A 116 18.23 -19.73 -8.79
N HIS A 117 18.07 -20.87 -9.46
CA HIS A 117 17.08 -21.03 -10.54
C HIS A 117 15.65 -20.88 -10.04
N ARG A 118 15.33 -21.44 -8.87
CA ARG A 118 14.00 -21.30 -8.27
C ARG A 118 13.72 -19.85 -7.86
N LYS A 119 14.70 -19.16 -7.28
CA LYS A 119 14.59 -17.73 -6.94
C LYS A 119 14.32 -16.89 -8.19
N ARG A 120 15.08 -17.13 -9.26
CA ARG A 120 14.90 -16.45 -10.54
C ARG A 120 13.49 -16.66 -11.11
N ALA A 121 13.02 -17.91 -11.15
CA ALA A 121 11.67 -18.22 -11.61
C ALA A 121 10.58 -17.54 -10.75
N ILE A 122 10.75 -17.48 -9.41
CA ILE A 122 9.83 -16.77 -8.51
C ILE A 122 9.82 -15.27 -8.83
N GLU A 123 10.99 -14.67 -9.04
CA GLU A 123 11.11 -13.25 -9.33
C GLU A 123 10.53 -12.89 -10.69
N GLU A 124 10.87 -13.64 -11.74
CA GLU A 124 10.31 -13.48 -13.09
C GLU A 124 8.79 -13.60 -13.06
N LYS A 125 8.25 -14.60 -12.37
CA LYS A 125 6.79 -14.79 -12.27
C LYS A 125 6.12 -13.68 -11.48
N ARG A 126 6.77 -13.16 -10.42
CA ARG A 126 6.29 -11.96 -9.70
C ARG A 126 6.28 -10.73 -10.58
N GLN A 127 7.32 -10.52 -11.40
CA GLN A 127 7.37 -9.42 -12.35
C GLN A 127 6.28 -9.57 -13.41
N GLN A 128 6.07 -10.78 -13.95
CA GLN A 128 4.98 -11.05 -14.88
C GLN A 128 3.60 -10.74 -14.26
N ILE A 129 3.34 -11.17 -13.02
CA ILE A 129 2.08 -10.89 -12.31
C ILE A 129 1.90 -9.38 -12.07
N LYS A 130 2.97 -8.67 -11.68
CA LYS A 130 2.93 -7.21 -11.50
C LYS A 130 2.63 -6.51 -12.83
N ASN A 131 3.27 -6.95 -13.91
CA ASN A 131 3.09 -6.40 -15.25
C ASN A 131 1.73 -6.77 -15.86
N SER A 132 1.14 -7.90 -15.49
CA SER A 132 -0.22 -8.26 -15.91
C SER A 132 -1.27 -7.50 -15.11
N ASN A 133 -1.05 -7.29 -13.80
CA ASN A 133 -1.98 -6.53 -12.96
C ASN A 133 -1.87 -5.02 -13.17
N SER A 134 -0.74 -4.51 -13.68
CA SER A 134 -0.61 -3.11 -14.11
C SER A 134 -1.23 -2.82 -15.48
N LYS A 135 -1.70 -3.84 -16.20
CA LYS A 135 -2.59 -3.63 -17.35
C LYS A 135 -3.96 -3.22 -16.82
N SER A 136 -4.09 -1.92 -16.53
CA SER A 136 -5.38 -1.25 -16.33
C SER A 136 -6.35 -1.70 -17.43
N TYR A 137 -7.62 -1.88 -17.07
CA TYR A 137 -8.73 -2.22 -17.97
C TYR A 137 -8.71 -1.40 -19.28
N SER A 138 -8.27 -0.13 -19.21
CA SER A 138 -8.09 0.75 -20.38
C SER A 138 -7.10 0.22 -21.42
N SER A 139 -6.02 -0.47 -21.00
CA SER A 139 -5.03 -1.07 -21.90
C SER A 139 -5.46 -2.42 -22.51
N ALA A 140 -6.45 -3.08 -21.90
CA ALA A 140 -7.08 -4.28 -22.45
C ALA A 140 -8.14 -3.94 -23.52
N THR A 141 -8.82 -2.81 -23.39
CA THR A 141 -9.78 -2.33 -24.40
C THR A 141 -9.14 -1.77 -25.67
N SER A 142 -7.90 -1.28 -25.62
CA SER A 142 -7.20 -0.76 -26.82
C SER A 142 -6.59 -1.85 -27.72
N ARG A 143 -6.52 -3.11 -27.27
CA ARG A 143 -5.83 -4.19 -28.01
C ARG A 143 -6.73 -5.30 -28.53
N ASN A 144 -8.05 -5.20 -28.36
CA ASN A 144 -8.99 -6.28 -28.68
C ASN A 144 -9.89 -6.02 -29.90
N THR A 145 -9.34 -5.37 -30.92
CA THR A 145 -9.79 -5.55 -32.32
C THR A 145 -8.83 -6.52 -32.99
N ASN A 146 -9.00 -7.82 -32.72
CA ASN A 146 -8.77 -8.96 -33.61
C ASN A 146 -8.38 -10.22 -32.82
N THR A 147 -9.10 -11.29 -33.15
CA THR A 147 -8.85 -12.72 -32.88
C THR A 147 -9.07 -13.28 -31.46
N ALA A 148 -10.10 -14.13 -31.37
CA ALA A 148 -10.36 -15.13 -30.32
C ALA A 148 -9.68 -16.49 -30.68
N PRO A 149 -9.85 -17.62 -29.94
CA PRO A 149 -10.45 -17.85 -28.60
C PRO A 149 -9.62 -18.79 -27.66
N SER A 150 -9.95 -18.83 -26.35
CA SER A 150 -10.47 -20.05 -25.67
C SER A 150 -10.42 -20.02 -24.12
N ASN A 151 -11.63 -20.18 -23.56
CA ASN A 151 -12.06 -21.03 -22.45
C ASN A 151 -11.41 -20.91 -21.06
N PHE A 152 -12.03 -20.12 -20.17
CA PHE A 152 -12.61 -20.58 -18.89
C PHE A 152 -13.57 -19.47 -18.38
N THR A 153 -14.87 -19.77 -18.31
CA THR A 153 -15.94 -18.80 -18.01
C THR A 153 -16.34 -18.80 -16.53
N THR A 154 -15.97 -17.74 -15.82
CA THR A 154 -16.81 -17.19 -14.75
C THR A 154 -17.42 -15.92 -15.33
N THR A 155 -18.59 -16.07 -15.97
CA THR A 155 -19.26 -15.00 -16.71
C THR A 155 -19.92 -14.06 -15.70
N THR A 156 -19.22 -13.00 -15.27
CA THR A 156 -19.95 -11.79 -14.87
C THR A 156 -20.69 -11.30 -16.11
N PRO A 157 -22.03 -11.16 -16.08
CA PRO A 157 -22.76 -10.67 -17.23
C PRO A 157 -22.18 -9.31 -17.62
N ILE A 158 -21.78 -9.18 -18.89
CA ILE A 158 -21.34 -7.91 -19.45
C ILE A 158 -22.60 -7.05 -19.49
N ILE A 159 -22.78 -6.19 -18.49
CA ILE A 159 -23.88 -5.23 -18.47
C ILE A 159 -23.57 -4.22 -19.57
N GLU A 160 -24.45 -4.14 -20.56
CA GLU A 160 -24.32 -3.17 -21.64
C GLU A 160 -24.31 -1.73 -21.08
N LYS A 161 -23.54 -0.86 -21.72
CA LYS A 161 -23.40 0.55 -21.31
C LYS A 161 -24.77 1.24 -21.19
N GLU A 162 -25.69 0.92 -22.09
CA GLU A 162 -27.05 1.44 -22.08
C GLU A 162 -27.85 1.01 -20.84
N THR A 163 -27.74 -0.26 -20.44
CA THR A 163 -28.39 -0.78 -19.22
C THR A 163 -27.86 -0.08 -17.97
N THR A 164 -26.55 0.20 -17.92
CA THR A 164 -25.92 0.92 -16.81
C THR A 164 -26.46 2.35 -16.69
N THR A 165 -26.59 3.06 -17.81
CA THR A 165 -27.16 4.41 -17.83
C THR A 165 -28.62 4.41 -17.36
N LYS A 166 -29.45 3.47 -17.85
CA LYS A 166 -30.85 3.34 -17.40
C LYS A 166 -30.95 3.09 -15.90
N PHE A 167 -30.09 2.22 -15.35
CA PHE A 167 -30.06 1.94 -13.92
C PHE A 167 -29.70 3.19 -13.11
N MET A 168 -28.70 3.95 -13.56
CA MET A 168 -28.29 5.19 -12.89
C MET A 168 -29.39 6.26 -12.93
N THR A 169 -30.05 6.45 -14.08
CA THR A 169 -31.18 7.37 -14.21
C THR A 169 -32.32 7.00 -13.27
N CYS A 170 -32.65 5.70 -13.16
CA CYS A 170 -33.67 5.23 -12.21
C CYS A 170 -33.29 5.52 -10.75
N MET A 171 -32.01 5.31 -10.38
CA MET A 171 -31.51 5.60 -9.03
C MET A 171 -31.56 7.09 -8.69
N MET A 172 -31.17 7.96 -9.62
CA MET A 172 -31.22 9.41 -9.44
C MET A 172 -32.66 9.92 -9.31
N HIS A 173 -33.56 9.41 -10.15
CA HIS A 173 -34.99 9.74 -10.09
C HIS A 173 -35.60 9.36 -8.74
N ALA A 174 -35.39 8.11 -8.29
CA ALA A 174 -35.87 7.65 -7.00
C ALA A 174 -35.30 8.46 -5.82
N HIS A 175 -34.03 8.89 -5.91
CA HIS A 175 -33.41 9.75 -4.90
C HIS A 175 -34.07 11.13 -4.82
N LEU A 176 -34.35 11.73 -5.98
CA LEU A 176 -35.00 13.04 -6.07
C LEU A 176 -36.42 12.99 -5.46
N ILE A 177 -37.22 11.99 -5.82
CA ILE A 177 -38.57 11.81 -5.25
C ILE A 177 -38.50 11.54 -3.75
N ASN A 178 -37.58 10.69 -3.28
CA ASN A 178 -37.42 10.42 -1.85
C ASN A 178 -36.97 11.66 -1.04
N SER A 179 -36.33 12.63 -1.69
CA SER A 179 -35.98 13.91 -1.06
C SER A 179 -37.20 14.80 -0.85
N MET A 180 -38.23 14.65 -1.69
CA MET A 180 -39.53 15.32 -1.52
C MET A 180 -40.45 14.54 -0.59
N ASN A 181 -40.43 13.20 -0.66
CA ASN A 181 -41.28 12.29 0.09
C ASN A 181 -40.42 11.23 0.83
N PRO A 182 -39.94 11.51 2.05
CA PRO A 182 -39.08 10.59 2.79
C PRO A 182 -39.71 9.20 2.97
N GLY A 183 -38.98 8.16 2.57
CA GLY A 183 -39.39 6.77 2.66
C GLY A 183 -39.93 6.18 1.35
N SER A 184 -40.13 7.00 0.32
CA SER A 184 -40.63 6.52 -0.98
C SER A 184 -39.56 5.89 -1.88
N TYR A 185 -38.29 5.84 -1.47
CA TYR A 185 -37.18 5.45 -2.35
C TYR A 185 -37.34 4.06 -2.97
N ASN A 186 -37.69 3.05 -2.17
CA ASN A 186 -37.78 1.67 -2.64
C ASN A 186 -38.94 1.48 -3.65
N ASP A 187 -40.09 2.07 -3.35
CA ASP A 187 -41.27 1.99 -4.20
C ASP A 187 -41.02 2.72 -5.53
N GLU A 188 -40.43 3.91 -5.45
CA GLU A 188 -40.14 4.73 -6.62
C GLU A 188 -39.03 4.15 -7.50
N LEU A 189 -37.99 3.56 -6.89
CA LEU A 189 -36.93 2.87 -7.63
C LEU A 189 -37.49 1.67 -8.38
N ASN A 190 -38.27 0.81 -7.72
CA ASN A 190 -38.88 -0.35 -8.37
C ASN A 190 -39.90 0.05 -9.44
N ARG A 191 -40.62 1.15 -9.24
CA ARG A 191 -41.50 1.75 -10.28
C ARG A 191 -40.69 2.19 -11.51
N ALA A 192 -39.59 2.91 -11.30
CA ALA A 192 -38.72 3.38 -12.38
C ALA A 192 -38.01 2.23 -13.12
N LEU A 193 -37.54 1.20 -12.39
CA LEU A 193 -36.93 0.00 -12.97
C LEU A 193 -37.94 -0.76 -13.83
N LYS A 194 -39.17 -0.94 -13.35
CA LYS A 194 -40.25 -1.61 -14.09
C LYS A 194 -40.60 -0.87 -15.40
N LEU A 195 -40.65 0.46 -15.38
CA LEU A 195 -40.88 1.28 -16.58
C LEU A 195 -39.76 1.15 -17.63
N ASN A 196 -38.56 0.73 -17.21
CA ASN A 196 -37.39 0.55 -18.08
C ASN A 196 -37.11 -0.93 -18.43
N ASN A 197 -38.05 -1.84 -18.15
CA ASN A 197 -37.88 -3.29 -18.32
C ASN A 197 -36.67 -3.87 -17.57
N LEU A 198 -36.34 -3.30 -16.41
CA LEU A 198 -35.26 -3.77 -15.54
C LEU A 198 -35.83 -4.62 -14.38
N PRO A 199 -35.08 -5.62 -13.90
CA PRO A 199 -35.52 -6.45 -12.79
C PRO A 199 -35.66 -5.62 -11.50
N PRO A 200 -36.68 -5.87 -10.67
CA PRO A 200 -36.86 -5.19 -9.40
C PRO A 200 -35.74 -5.53 -8.40
N VAL A 201 -35.48 -4.62 -7.48
CA VAL A 201 -34.46 -4.76 -6.44
C VAL A 201 -35.13 -4.71 -5.07
N ASN A 202 -34.86 -5.73 -4.25
CA ASN A 202 -35.32 -5.76 -2.86
C ASN A 202 -34.32 -5.01 -1.98
N LEU A 203 -34.68 -3.79 -1.58
CA LEU A 203 -33.95 -3.00 -0.60
C LEU A 203 -34.59 -3.11 0.78
N PRO A 204 -33.83 -2.93 1.88
CA PRO A 204 -34.40 -2.80 3.22
C PRO A 204 -35.33 -1.59 3.30
N VAL A 205 -36.29 -1.62 4.23
CA VAL A 205 -37.23 -0.50 4.47
C VAL A 205 -36.43 0.75 4.83
N ASN A 206 -36.67 1.87 4.12
CA ASN A 206 -35.97 3.15 4.26
C ASN A 206 -34.44 3.08 4.06
N PRO A 207 -33.96 2.71 2.86
CA PRO A 207 -32.53 2.68 2.60
C PRO A 207 -31.95 4.11 2.60
N PRO A 208 -30.71 4.32 3.09
CA PRO A 208 -30.07 5.63 3.11
C PRO A 208 -29.68 6.07 1.70
N SER A 209 -30.63 6.69 0.98
CA SER A 209 -30.50 7.00 -0.45
C SER A 209 -29.31 7.90 -0.79
N LYS A 210 -28.93 8.84 0.10
CA LYS A 210 -27.70 9.66 -0.04
C LYS A 210 -26.42 8.81 -0.06
N HIS A 211 -26.34 7.81 0.82
CA HIS A 211 -25.16 6.93 0.89
C HIS A 211 -25.06 6.04 -0.35
N ILE A 212 -26.20 5.55 -0.85
CA ILE A 212 -26.26 4.74 -2.07
C ILE A 212 -25.79 5.55 -3.28
N LEU A 213 -26.18 6.83 -3.40
CA LEU A 213 -25.74 7.69 -4.49
C LEU A 213 -24.24 8.00 -4.41
N ASN A 214 -23.71 8.31 -3.23
CA ASN A 214 -22.29 8.63 -3.05
C ASN A 214 -21.36 7.47 -3.46
N LEU A 215 -21.76 6.22 -3.21
CA LEU A 215 -21.02 5.02 -3.63
C LEU A 215 -20.86 4.91 -5.15
N THR A 216 -21.75 5.54 -5.93
CA THR A 216 -21.65 5.56 -7.40
C THR A 216 -20.73 6.66 -7.91
N SER A 217 -20.63 7.79 -7.20
CA SER A 217 -19.78 8.93 -7.57
C SER A 217 -18.30 8.72 -7.25
N GLU A 218 -17.98 8.08 -6.12
CA GLU A 218 -16.59 7.85 -5.67
C GLU A 218 -15.76 6.96 -6.60
N LYS A 219 -16.41 6.21 -7.50
CA LYS A 219 -15.73 5.37 -8.49
C LYS A 219 -15.33 6.10 -9.78
N GLN A 220 -15.79 7.34 -10.02
CA GLN A 220 -15.56 8.04 -11.30
C GLN A 220 -14.47 9.12 -11.26
N THR A 221 -14.01 9.59 -10.10
CA THR A 221 -13.11 10.76 -9.98
C THR A 221 -11.61 10.48 -10.15
N HIS A 222 -11.19 9.28 -10.57
CA HIS A 222 -9.78 8.98 -10.87
C HIS A 222 -9.53 8.78 -12.37
N SER A 223 -9.76 9.81 -13.19
CA SER A 223 -9.06 10.01 -14.46
C SER A 223 -9.44 11.35 -15.10
N THR A 224 -8.71 12.43 -14.82
CA THR A 224 -8.38 13.53 -15.77
C THR A 224 -7.37 14.46 -15.09
N GLN A 225 -6.10 14.37 -15.48
CA GLN A 225 -5.20 15.52 -15.45
C GLN A 225 -4.48 15.53 -16.80
N GLU A 226 -4.90 16.49 -17.62
CA GLU A 226 -4.35 16.77 -18.93
C GLU A 226 -3.01 17.49 -18.82
N ASN A 227 -2.14 17.12 -19.77
CA ASN A 227 -0.89 17.77 -20.10
C ASN A 227 -1.20 18.80 -21.21
N SER A 228 -0.85 20.07 -21.02
CA SER A 228 -0.89 21.08 -22.09
C SER A 228 0.29 22.03 -21.90
N GLN A 229 1.28 21.88 -22.78
CA GLN A 229 2.33 22.87 -23.01
C GLN A 229 1.99 23.63 -24.30
N ASN A 230 1.89 24.95 -24.17
CA ASN A 230 1.69 25.90 -25.25
C ASN A 230 3.01 26.15 -26.01
N THR A 231 2.88 26.41 -27.32
CA THR A 231 3.88 27.06 -28.18
C THR A 231 3.43 28.46 -28.59
N ASP A 232 4.40 29.22 -29.07
CA ASP A 232 4.55 30.66 -29.07
C ASP A 232 4.00 31.41 -30.31
N SER A 233 3.63 32.68 -30.10
CA SER A 233 3.89 33.89 -30.92
C SER A 233 3.22 34.20 -32.29
N THR A 234 2.61 35.42 -32.35
CA THR A 234 2.78 36.54 -33.33
C THR A 234 1.49 37.08 -34.01
N PRO A 235 1.32 38.42 -34.23
CA PRO A 235 0.02 39.08 -34.38
C PRO A 235 -0.30 39.57 -35.80
N SER A 236 -1.56 39.96 -36.04
CA SER A 236 -1.96 40.90 -37.10
C SER A 236 -3.34 41.51 -36.82
N GLN A 237 -3.46 42.79 -37.17
CA GLN A 237 -4.63 43.66 -37.07
C GLN A 237 -5.71 43.30 -38.11
N GLU A 238 -6.99 43.51 -37.81
CA GLU A 238 -7.93 44.23 -38.68
C GLU A 238 -9.26 44.54 -37.97
N THR A 239 -9.86 45.64 -38.41
CA THR A 239 -10.98 46.40 -37.83
C THR A 239 -12.29 46.05 -38.54
N LEU A 240 -13.40 45.77 -37.83
CA LEU A 240 -14.75 46.30 -38.17
C LEU A 240 -15.87 45.93 -37.16
N SER A 241 -16.60 46.95 -36.73
CA SER A 241 -18.04 47.08 -36.42
C SER A 241 -18.80 46.12 -35.47
N GLN A 242 -19.26 46.75 -34.36
CA GLN A 242 -20.55 46.66 -33.61
C GLN A 242 -21.67 45.71 -34.12
N PRO A 243 -22.56 45.17 -33.23
CA PRO A 243 -23.30 45.92 -32.19
C PRO A 243 -23.49 45.25 -30.81
N GLN A 244 -23.83 46.08 -29.82
CA GLN A 244 -24.07 45.75 -28.41
C GLN A 244 -25.25 44.78 -28.20
N PRO A 245 -25.23 44.01 -27.10
CA PRO A 245 -26.26 44.23 -26.10
C PRO A 245 -25.76 44.19 -24.64
N ILE A 246 -26.15 45.24 -23.91
CA ILE A 246 -26.58 45.32 -22.50
C ILE A 246 -26.24 44.09 -21.62
N HIS A 247 -25.21 44.25 -20.75
CA HIS A 247 -25.04 43.44 -19.54
C HIS A 247 -24.85 44.37 -18.31
N PRO A 248 -25.51 44.10 -17.18
CA PRO A 248 -25.34 44.86 -15.95
C PRO A 248 -23.97 44.57 -15.34
N LYS A 249 -23.14 45.61 -15.20
CA LYS A 249 -21.88 45.57 -14.45
C LYS A 249 -22.20 45.48 -12.95
N GLN A 250 -22.15 44.28 -12.38
CA GLN A 250 -21.85 44.13 -10.96
C GLN A 250 -20.32 44.13 -10.81
N HIS A 251 -19.81 45.28 -10.37
CA HIS A 251 -18.44 45.47 -9.95
C HIS A 251 -18.27 44.80 -8.57
N ILE A 252 -18.01 43.50 -8.56
CA ILE A 252 -17.50 42.81 -7.37
C ILE A 252 -16.02 43.19 -7.27
N SER A 253 -15.74 44.16 -6.40
CA SER A 253 -14.41 44.38 -5.84
C SER A 253 -13.98 43.09 -5.15
N GLN A 254 -12.97 42.41 -5.70
CA GLN A 254 -12.19 41.43 -4.95
C GLN A 254 -11.43 42.19 -3.88
N GLU A 255 -12.09 42.39 -2.75
CA GLU A 255 -11.44 42.70 -1.49
C GLU A 255 -10.67 41.43 -1.11
N GLU A 256 -9.39 41.41 -1.50
CA GLU A 256 -8.41 40.43 -1.08
C GLU A 256 -8.37 40.49 0.45
N LEU A 257 -9.17 39.63 1.09
CA LEU A 257 -9.16 39.44 2.53
C LEU A 257 -7.75 38.99 2.89
N GLU A 258 -6.91 39.95 3.29
CA GLU A 258 -5.61 39.71 3.90
C GLU A 258 -5.85 38.81 5.11
N MET A 259 -5.66 37.51 4.91
CA MET A 259 -5.69 36.55 6.00
C MET A 259 -4.54 36.95 6.94
N PRO A 260 -4.82 37.10 8.25
CA PRO A 260 -3.78 37.43 9.20
C PRO A 260 -2.64 36.42 9.08
N PRO A 261 -1.37 36.86 9.09
CA PRO A 261 -0.23 35.98 8.95
C PRO A 261 -0.30 34.90 10.03
N LEU A 262 -0.36 33.64 9.60
CA LEU A 262 -0.39 32.48 10.50
C LEU A 262 0.88 32.50 11.37
N GLU A 263 0.68 32.48 12.68
CA GLU A 263 1.79 32.44 13.63
C GLU A 263 2.61 31.16 13.44
N LYS A 264 3.93 31.31 13.31
CA LYS A 264 4.85 30.16 13.17
C LYS A 264 4.86 29.33 14.45
N ILE A 265 4.86 28.01 14.28
CA ILE A 265 5.00 27.05 15.37
C ILE A 265 6.43 27.14 15.90
N GLN A 266 6.58 27.48 17.18
CA GLN A 266 7.88 27.48 17.84
C GLN A 266 8.45 26.06 17.91
N GLY A 267 9.55 25.75 17.20
CA GLY A 267 10.12 24.41 17.17
C GLY A 267 10.49 23.86 18.55
N ARG A 268 10.90 24.74 19.47
CA ARG A 268 11.13 24.39 20.89
C ARG A 268 9.85 23.91 21.61
N ALA A 269 8.69 24.49 21.30
CA ALA A 269 7.42 24.14 21.95
C ALA A 269 6.97 22.70 21.62
N ILE A 270 7.41 22.17 20.48
CA ILE A 270 7.14 20.79 20.07
C ILE A 270 8.34 19.84 20.32
N GLY A 271 9.40 20.35 20.94
CA GLY A 271 10.65 19.63 21.17
C GLY A 271 11.34 19.17 19.88
N PHE A 272 11.15 19.92 18.79
CA PHE A 272 11.70 19.59 17.48
C PHE A 272 13.21 19.83 17.44
N GLN A 273 13.92 18.86 16.86
CA GLN A 273 15.37 18.91 16.69
C GLN A 273 15.75 18.30 15.34
N ILE A 274 16.55 19.01 14.56
CA ILE A 274 17.26 18.52 13.38
C ILE A 274 18.68 18.17 13.81
N ILE A 275 19.10 16.97 13.45
CA ILE A 275 20.29 16.31 13.95
C ILE A 275 21.20 15.98 12.77
N THR A 276 22.49 16.31 12.90
CA THR A 276 23.55 15.94 11.95
C THR A 276 24.68 15.18 12.68
N LYS A 277 25.53 14.50 11.91
CA LYS A 277 26.75 13.86 12.43
C LYS A 277 27.81 14.89 12.79
N LYS A 278 28.65 14.57 13.78
CA LYS A 278 29.78 15.41 14.17
C LYS A 278 30.84 15.49 13.07
N SER A 279 31.04 14.42 12.30
CA SER A 279 31.96 14.42 11.16
C SER A 279 31.51 15.30 9.99
N GLU A 280 30.20 15.42 9.76
CA GLU A 280 29.62 16.22 8.68
C GLU A 280 29.45 17.69 9.09
N GLY A 281 29.06 17.93 10.35
CA GLY A 281 28.80 19.28 10.87
C GLY A 281 27.59 19.94 10.22
N TRP A 282 27.43 21.24 10.48
CA TRP A 282 26.44 22.08 9.80
C TRP A 282 27.12 22.84 8.66
N PRO A 283 26.43 23.05 7.52
CA PRO A 283 26.86 24.01 6.52
C PRO A 283 27.11 25.36 7.19
N LYS A 284 28.13 26.09 6.71
CA LYS A 284 28.42 27.45 7.21
C LYS A 284 27.14 28.30 7.12
N GLU A 285 26.87 29.06 8.18
CA GLU A 285 25.58 29.67 8.55
C GLU A 285 24.84 30.41 7.41
N THR A 286 25.56 30.90 6.40
CA THR A 286 24.99 31.59 5.24
C THR A 286 24.31 30.69 4.20
N THR A 287 24.36 29.36 4.34
CA THR A 287 23.88 28.42 3.30
C THR A 287 22.76 27.48 3.73
N LEU A 288 22.27 27.58 4.97
CA LEU A 288 21.24 26.65 5.47
C LEU A 288 19.83 27.05 4.99
N THR A 289 19.53 26.77 3.74
CA THR A 289 18.18 26.96 3.17
C THR A 289 17.28 25.75 3.46
N LEU A 290 15.95 25.94 3.43
CA LEU A 290 14.97 24.83 3.54
C LEU A 290 15.20 23.74 2.48
N ARG A 291 15.71 24.12 1.31
CA ARG A 291 16.08 23.19 0.24
C ARG A 291 17.19 22.24 0.69
N ASN A 292 18.23 22.76 1.34
CA ASN A 292 19.34 21.96 1.84
C ASN A 292 18.90 21.02 2.97
N ILE A 293 17.98 21.48 3.83
CA ILE A 293 17.42 20.65 4.89
C ILE A 293 16.64 19.49 4.27
N LYS A 294 15.79 19.75 3.29
CA LYS A 294 15.04 18.71 2.58
C LYS A 294 15.98 17.69 1.93
N GLU A 295 16.97 18.16 1.18
CA GLU A 295 17.96 17.29 0.53
C GLU A 295 18.75 16.47 1.56
N GLY A 296 19.14 17.08 2.69
CA GLY A 296 19.82 16.37 3.78
C GLY A 296 18.94 15.32 4.45
N LEU A 297 17.63 15.57 4.58
CA LEU A 297 16.68 14.57 5.08
C LEU A 297 16.48 13.42 4.07
N ASP A 298 16.36 13.74 2.78
CA ASP A 298 16.16 12.76 1.70
C ASP A 298 17.39 11.86 1.51
N THR A 299 18.60 12.42 1.66
CA THR A 299 19.89 11.69 1.58
C THR A 299 20.28 11.00 2.89
N GLY A 300 19.61 11.32 4.00
CA GLY A 300 19.92 10.79 5.33
C GLY A 300 21.13 11.41 6.01
N LEU A 301 21.64 12.54 5.50
CA LEU A 301 22.63 13.40 6.18
C LEU A 301 22.03 14.01 7.44
N TYR A 302 20.77 14.40 7.37
CA TYR A 302 20.02 14.93 8.51
C TYR A 302 18.96 13.93 8.96
N LYS A 303 18.70 13.96 10.26
CA LYS A 303 17.56 13.29 10.90
C LYS A 303 16.79 14.30 11.72
N PHE A 304 15.53 14.03 12.01
CA PHE A 304 14.76 14.90 12.90
C PHE A 304 14.04 14.10 13.98
N ARG A 305 13.80 14.73 15.13
CA ARG A 305 12.94 14.19 16.17
C ARG A 305 12.09 15.29 16.78
N TYR A 306 10.96 14.91 17.37
CA TYR A 306 10.11 15.81 18.15
C TYR A 306 9.56 15.06 19.36
N THR A 307 9.15 15.74 20.42
CA THR A 307 8.63 15.09 21.64
C THR A 307 7.13 15.24 21.80
N ASN A 308 6.51 16.19 21.11
CA ASN A 308 5.08 16.45 21.21
C ASN A 308 4.26 15.45 20.39
N SER A 309 3.39 14.67 21.05
CA SER A 309 2.52 13.67 20.41
C SER A 309 1.28 14.23 19.73
N THR A 310 1.05 15.55 19.75
CA THR A 310 -0.09 16.18 19.05
C THR A 310 0.07 16.16 17.53
N TYR A 311 1.30 16.04 17.05
CA TYR A 311 1.62 16.07 15.62
C TYR A 311 2.06 14.69 15.13
N THR A 312 1.64 14.36 13.92
CA THR A 312 2.13 13.22 13.16
C THR A 312 3.43 13.56 12.44
N GLU A 313 4.19 12.54 12.04
CA GLU A 313 5.45 12.74 11.30
C GLU A 313 5.22 13.48 9.97
N GLN A 314 4.11 13.18 9.29
CA GLN A 314 3.73 13.82 8.03
C GLN A 314 3.43 15.31 8.19
N GLU A 315 2.73 15.69 9.27
CA GLU A 315 2.43 17.10 9.57
C GLU A 315 3.72 17.88 9.88
N ILE A 316 4.62 17.31 10.67
CA ILE A 316 5.91 17.95 10.97
C ILE A 316 6.74 18.17 9.70
N ILE A 317 6.76 17.20 8.79
CA ILE A 317 7.44 17.36 7.49
C ILE A 317 6.76 18.46 6.68
N LEU A 318 5.43 18.49 6.63
CA LEU A 318 4.69 19.52 5.90
C LEU A 318 4.98 20.92 6.44
N TYR A 319 4.89 21.12 7.77
CA TYR A 319 5.20 22.40 8.42
C TYR A 319 6.66 22.82 8.22
N LEU A 320 7.60 21.86 8.25
CA LEU A 320 9.00 22.13 7.94
C LEU A 320 9.18 22.62 6.51
N LEU A 321 8.56 21.94 5.53
CA LEU A 321 8.67 22.29 4.12
C LEU A 321 7.99 23.61 3.76
N ASN A 322 6.92 23.96 4.47
CA ASN A 322 6.17 25.20 4.30
C ASN A 322 6.79 26.40 5.05
N ASN A 323 7.88 26.21 5.80
CA ASN A 323 8.50 27.25 6.65
C ASN A 323 7.63 27.69 7.83
N ASP A 324 6.71 26.82 8.29
CA ASP A 324 5.77 27.09 9.38
C ASP A 324 6.38 26.82 10.76
N ILE A 325 7.52 26.10 10.83
CA ILE A 325 8.25 25.84 12.07
C ILE A 325 9.40 26.84 12.22
N ASP A 326 9.45 27.54 13.34
CA ASP A 326 10.63 28.31 13.74
C ASP A 326 11.75 27.36 14.18
N LEU A 327 12.79 27.27 13.35
CA LEU A 327 13.95 26.41 13.56
C LEU A 327 15.01 27.03 14.47
N SER A 328 14.74 28.20 15.05
CA SER A 328 15.64 28.85 15.99
C SER A 328 15.98 27.90 17.14
N ASN A 329 17.27 27.51 17.23
CA ASN A 329 17.80 26.58 18.24
C ASN A 329 17.28 25.14 18.15
N CYS A 330 16.85 24.69 16.98
CA CYS A 330 16.46 23.29 16.75
C CYS A 330 17.62 22.43 16.23
N TRP A 331 18.84 22.95 16.20
CA TRP A 331 20.00 22.28 15.60
C TRP A 331 20.80 21.49 16.64
N CYS A 332 21.12 20.23 16.33
CA CYS A 332 21.92 19.37 17.20
C CYS A 332 22.98 18.60 16.41
N THR A 333 24.17 18.50 16.96
CA THR A 333 25.26 17.69 16.41
C THR A 333 25.58 16.57 17.39
N ILE A 334 25.63 15.33 16.89
CA ILE A 334 25.88 14.14 17.72
C ILE A 334 27.00 13.28 17.15
N GLU A 335 27.55 12.41 17.99
CA GLU A 335 28.54 11.42 17.56
C GLU A 335 27.95 10.46 16.51
N ASP A 336 28.73 10.16 15.46
CA ASP A 336 28.34 9.31 14.33
C ASP A 336 27.81 7.93 14.76
N SER A 337 28.38 7.37 15.84
CA SER A 337 27.97 6.09 16.43
C SER A 337 26.54 6.12 17.00
N GLN A 338 26.10 7.29 17.50
CA GLN A 338 24.75 7.50 18.01
C GLN A 338 23.79 7.92 16.90
N PHE A 339 24.27 8.69 15.91
CA PHE A 339 23.45 9.13 14.78
C PHE A 339 22.79 7.97 14.04
N ASN A 340 23.53 6.88 13.81
CA ASN A 340 23.01 5.69 13.16
C ASN A 340 21.88 4.99 13.93
N LYS A 341 21.75 5.25 15.25
CA LYS A 341 20.70 4.69 16.10
C LYS A 341 19.44 5.56 16.12
N ILE A 342 19.54 6.83 15.76
CA ILE A 342 18.40 7.75 15.70
C ILE A 342 17.50 7.40 14.52
N ARG A 343 16.19 7.47 14.74
CA ARG A 343 15.16 7.37 13.70
C ARG A 343 14.43 8.70 13.61
N ASN A 344 13.90 9.00 12.44
CA ASN A 344 13.01 10.13 12.26
C ASN A 344 11.70 9.90 13.02
N GLY A 345 11.10 10.97 13.55
CA GLY A 345 9.77 10.94 14.14
C GLY A 345 9.71 11.26 15.65
N LEU A 346 8.62 10.81 16.29
CA LEU A 346 8.34 11.06 17.71
C LEU A 346 9.37 10.35 18.60
N HIS A 347 10.13 11.13 19.36
CA HIS A 347 11.02 10.64 20.39
C HIS A 347 10.25 10.43 21.68
N GLN A 348 10.03 9.16 22.01
CA GLN A 348 9.56 8.77 23.33
C GLN A 348 10.77 8.42 24.18
N GLU A 349 10.95 9.13 25.29
CA GLU A 349 11.94 8.76 26.29
C GLU A 349 11.63 7.35 26.76
N HIS A 350 12.58 6.43 26.58
CA HIS A 350 12.40 5.07 27.07
C HIS A 350 12.28 5.15 28.58
N THR A 351 11.10 4.77 29.11
CA THR A 351 10.94 4.59 30.55
C THR A 351 12.01 3.59 30.97
N PRO A 352 12.94 3.96 31.87
CA PRO A 352 13.96 3.05 32.32
C PRO A 352 13.26 1.76 32.79
N PRO A 353 13.79 0.58 32.41
CA PRO A 353 13.15 -0.67 32.79
C PRO A 353 12.92 -0.65 34.30
N PRO A 354 11.73 -1.06 34.77
CA PRO A 354 11.41 -1.01 36.19
C PRO A 354 12.56 -1.66 36.95
N ASN A 355 13.16 -0.91 37.87
CA ASN A 355 14.32 -1.35 38.64
C ASN A 355 14.00 -2.75 39.15
N LYS A 356 14.70 -3.76 38.62
CA LYS A 356 14.50 -5.14 39.06
C LYS A 356 14.89 -5.14 40.53
N VAL A 357 13.89 -5.08 41.42
CA VAL A 357 14.10 -5.25 42.85
C VAL A 357 14.84 -6.57 42.96
N SER A 358 16.11 -6.47 43.31
CA SER A 358 17.00 -7.59 43.51
C SER A 358 16.34 -8.48 44.56
N LYS A 359 15.60 -9.51 44.11
CA LYS A 359 15.17 -10.58 44.98
C LYS A 359 16.43 -11.32 45.35
N HIS A 360 17.06 -10.91 46.46
CA HIS A 360 18.07 -11.69 47.14
C HIS A 360 17.48 -13.08 47.36
N LYS A 361 17.86 -14.04 46.51
CA LYS A 361 17.61 -15.46 46.75
C LYS A 361 18.41 -15.81 48.00
N HIS A 362 17.76 -15.84 49.16
CA HIS A 362 18.26 -16.54 50.33
C HIS A 362 18.46 -18.00 49.93
N ARG A 363 19.71 -18.37 49.65
CA ARG A 363 20.11 -19.78 49.54
C ARG A 363 20.06 -20.36 50.95
N HIS A 364 19.00 -21.11 51.25
CA HIS A 364 19.03 -22.03 52.39
C HIS A 364 20.12 -23.07 52.12
N ARG A 365 21.19 -23.03 52.91
CA ARG A 365 22.13 -24.13 53.04
C ARG A 365 21.39 -25.28 53.71
N HIS A 366 21.16 -26.36 52.98
CA HIS A 366 20.83 -27.64 53.60
C HIS A 366 22.07 -28.14 54.34
N ALA A 367 21.91 -28.38 55.64
CA ALA A 367 22.92 -29.06 56.44
C ALA A 367 22.92 -30.54 56.04
N SER A 368 24.06 -31.02 55.55
CA SER A 368 24.32 -32.45 55.38
C SER A 368 24.42 -33.10 56.76
N LYS A 369 23.71 -34.20 56.95
CA LYS A 369 23.95 -35.17 58.03
C LYS A 369 24.67 -36.38 57.45
#